data_AF-A0A7R9WUT9-F1
#
_entry.id   AF-A0A7R9WUT9-F1
#
_cell.length_a   1.000
_cell.length_b   1.000
_cell.length_c   1.000
_cell.angle_alpha   90.00
_cell.angle_beta   90.00
_cell.angle_gamma   90.00
#
_symmetry.space_group_name_H-M   'P 1'
#
loop_
_entity.id
_entity.type
_entity.pdbx_description
1 polymer ?
#
loop_
_entity_poly.entity_id
_entity_poly.type
_entity_poly.pdbx_seq_one_letter_code
_entity_poly.pdbx_strand_id
1 'polypeptide(L)'
;MSVVLKSAGDTTFVDCAFINQANLVPILLQWQGDAPPRDSRSKSRYPADASGRSSATDESVAATSAIQELSHDVTFRGCLFQDNRAIENLSYPGIIENTHQSNLVIDNCLFDKNEYDDVENPAPRGYAIRTSGDLSVKNSCFVDNSFRSTAAILSFSDAGVQASMNHVQSRQSTVLQCNFIAAYGSGQMEPVCTPSDVDFCAYEALSTSSPTQSPSETPDETGTDDASKSSSYRARLSMPATCLLIASTLFAANGLVTALLQM
;
A
#
# COMPACT_ATOMS: atom_id res chain seq x y z
N MET A 1 5.77 4.05 13.82
CA MET A 1 5.64 5.15 12.84
C MET A 1 5.29 4.54 11.51
N SER A 2 4.13 4.88 10.95
CA SER A 2 3.73 4.47 9.60
C SER A 2 4.51 5.24 8.56
N VAL A 3 4.90 4.59 7.46
CA VAL A 3 5.22 5.33 6.24
C VAL A 3 3.90 5.63 5.55
N VAL A 4 3.36 6.81 5.80
CA VAL A 4 2.17 7.29 5.09
C VAL A 4 2.62 8.00 3.82
N LEU A 5 2.32 7.42 2.67
CA LEU A 5 2.53 8.07 1.39
C LEU A 5 1.33 8.99 1.13
N LYS A 6 1.41 10.20 1.71
CA LYS A 6 0.40 11.24 1.51
C LYS A 6 0.69 12.03 0.23
N SER A 7 -0.33 12.20 -0.59
CA SER A 7 -0.42 13.29 -1.58
C SER A 7 0.64 13.31 -2.72
N ALA A 8 1.27 12.19 -3.09
CA ALA A 8 2.41 12.21 -4.04
C ALA A 8 2.06 12.16 -5.55
N GLY A 9 0.79 11.99 -5.93
CA GLY A 9 0.41 11.66 -7.30
C GLY A 9 0.91 10.26 -7.70
N ASP A 10 1.06 10.02 -9.00
CA ASP A 10 1.58 8.74 -9.50
C ASP A 10 3.00 8.50 -8.96
N THR A 11 3.19 7.37 -8.29
CA THR A 11 4.41 7.06 -7.54
C THR A 11 4.93 5.68 -7.94
N THR A 12 6.24 5.55 -8.14
CA THR A 12 6.89 4.27 -8.46
C THR A 12 8.09 4.04 -7.55
N PHE A 13 8.05 2.92 -6.82
CA PHE A 13 9.16 2.38 -6.05
C PHE A 13 9.87 1.33 -6.89
N VAL A 14 11.18 1.44 -7.03
CA VAL A 14 12.01 0.52 -7.83
C VAL A 14 13.15 0.01 -6.98
N ASP A 15 13.30 -1.31 -6.90
CA ASP A 15 14.41 -1.98 -6.22
C ASP A 15 14.55 -1.59 -4.73
N CYS A 16 13.42 -1.34 -4.07
CA CYS A 16 13.37 -0.99 -2.65
C CYS A 16 13.42 -2.23 -1.75
N ALA A 17 13.91 -2.08 -0.53
CA ALA A 17 13.87 -3.12 0.49
C ALA A 17 13.24 -2.61 1.79
N PHE A 18 12.20 -3.30 2.26
CA PHE A 18 11.50 -3.07 3.51
C PHE A 18 11.70 -4.31 4.38
N ILE A 19 12.66 -4.24 5.30
CA ILE A 19 13.14 -5.41 6.06
C ILE A 19 13.02 -5.16 7.57
N ASN A 20 12.60 -6.18 8.34
CA ASN A 20 12.56 -6.16 9.81
C ASN A 20 11.72 -5.01 10.39
N GLN A 21 10.65 -4.62 9.70
CA GLN A 21 9.74 -3.59 10.20
C GLN A 21 8.76 -4.23 11.19
N ALA A 22 9.09 -4.15 12.49
CA ALA A 22 8.24 -4.63 13.59
C ALA A 22 7.42 -3.48 14.20
N ASN A 23 6.11 -3.67 14.41
CA ASN A 23 5.19 -2.66 14.97
C ASN A 23 5.12 -1.35 14.16
N LEU A 24 5.52 -1.39 12.90
CA LEU A 24 5.38 -0.26 11.99
C LEU A 24 4.17 -0.56 11.12
N VAL A 25 3.19 0.33 11.27
CA VAL A 25 1.96 0.42 10.48
C VAL A 25 2.30 0.23 8.99
N PRO A 26 1.42 -0.41 8.21
CA PRO A 26 1.56 -0.59 6.77
C PRO A 26 2.16 0.61 6.04
N ILE A 27 2.77 0.34 4.89
CA ILE A 27 2.87 1.35 3.83
C ILE A 27 1.42 1.74 3.49
N LEU A 28 1.03 2.87 4.06
CA LEU A 28 -0.34 3.32 4.06
C LEU A 28 -0.46 4.35 2.95
N LEU A 29 -1.14 3.95 1.88
CA LEU A 29 -1.47 4.83 0.77
C LEU A 29 -2.74 5.60 1.18
N GLN A 30 -2.55 6.74 1.85
CA GLN A 30 -3.63 7.64 2.25
C GLN A 30 -3.65 8.88 1.38
N TRP A 31 -4.79 9.13 0.73
CA TRP A 31 -5.01 10.36 -0.02
C TRP A 31 -5.87 11.34 0.77
N GLN A 32 -5.26 12.46 1.15
CA GLN A 32 -6.01 13.61 1.63
C GLN A 32 -6.19 14.52 0.42
N GLY A 33 -7.22 14.27 -0.39
CA GLY A 33 -7.64 15.26 -1.36
C GLY A 33 -8.01 16.50 -0.57
N ASP A 34 -7.39 17.64 -0.88
CA ASP A 34 -7.92 18.92 -0.43
C ASP A 34 -9.37 18.95 -0.91
N ALA A 35 -10.31 18.80 0.04
CA ALA A 35 -11.71 18.97 -0.28
C ALA A 35 -11.81 20.30 -1.03
N PRO A 36 -12.39 20.34 -2.24
CA PRO A 36 -12.46 21.57 -3.00
C PRO A 36 -12.98 22.66 -2.06
N PRO A 37 -12.33 23.83 -2.00
CA PRO A 37 -12.69 24.86 -1.05
C PRO A 37 -14.19 25.01 -1.11
N ARG A 38 -14.87 24.69 0.00
CA ARG A 38 -16.33 24.83 0.10
C ARG A 38 -16.59 26.29 -0.18
N ASP A 39 -17.00 26.60 -1.41
CA ASP A 39 -17.31 27.96 -1.81
C ASP A 39 -18.39 28.45 -0.85
N SER A 40 -17.90 29.28 0.05
CA SER A 40 -18.67 29.85 1.12
C SER A 40 -19.50 30.94 0.47
N ARG A 41 -20.78 30.63 0.23
CA ARG A 41 -21.89 31.54 -0.11
C ARG A 41 -22.39 31.44 -1.57
N SER A 42 -23.24 30.46 -1.82
CA SER A 42 -24.53 30.77 -2.45
C SER A 42 -25.55 31.01 -1.32
N LYS A 43 -25.60 32.27 -0.84
CA LYS A 43 -26.77 32.77 -0.09
C LYS A 43 -27.97 32.75 -1.04
N SER A 44 -28.61 31.60 -1.17
CA SER A 44 -29.97 31.52 -1.72
C SER A 44 -30.89 32.17 -0.71
N ARG A 45 -31.17 33.47 -0.92
CA ARG A 45 -32.34 34.12 -0.33
C ARG A 45 -33.55 33.53 -1.02
N TYR A 46 -34.26 32.64 -0.36
CA TYR A 46 -35.67 32.43 -0.66
C TYR A 46 -36.41 33.75 -0.39
N PRO A 47 -37.15 34.32 -1.36
CA PRO A 47 -38.32 35.09 -1.01
C PRO A 47 -39.41 34.09 -0.64
N ALA A 48 -39.95 34.23 0.57
CA ALA A 48 -41.28 33.72 0.85
C ALA A 48 -42.26 34.55 0.00
N ASP A 49 -42.93 33.93 -0.96
CA ASP A 49 -44.36 34.16 -1.16
C ASP A 49 -45.00 33.23 -2.21
N ALA A 50 -46.24 32.86 -1.87
CA ALA A 50 -47.39 32.60 -2.73
C ALA A 50 -47.37 31.44 -3.75
N SER A 51 -48.02 30.35 -3.35
CA SER A 51 -49.12 29.67 -4.08
C SER A 51 -49.20 29.90 -5.60
N GLY A 52 -48.76 28.92 -6.38
CA GLY A 52 -48.94 28.88 -7.83
C GLY A 52 -48.82 27.45 -8.36
N ARG A 53 -49.97 26.82 -8.61
CA ARG A 53 -50.12 25.52 -9.26
C ARG A 53 -49.65 25.66 -10.72
N SER A 54 -48.49 25.11 -11.08
CA SER A 54 -48.11 24.97 -12.50
C SER A 54 -47.23 23.74 -12.73
N SER A 55 -47.64 22.99 -13.73
CA SER A 55 -46.97 21.85 -14.36
C SER A 55 -45.73 22.34 -15.09
N ALA A 56 -44.56 21.85 -14.70
CA ALA A 56 -43.37 21.84 -15.55
C ALA A 56 -42.54 20.61 -15.19
N THR A 57 -42.47 19.69 -16.13
CA THR A 57 -41.45 18.65 -16.22
C THR A 57 -40.10 19.33 -16.38
N ASP A 58 -39.35 19.44 -15.28
CA ASP A 58 -37.97 19.94 -15.32
C ASP A 58 -37.04 18.74 -15.18
N GLU A 59 -36.44 18.40 -16.33
CA GLU A 59 -35.26 17.57 -16.46
C GLU A 59 -34.16 18.11 -15.54
N SER A 60 -34.06 17.53 -14.35
CA SER A 60 -32.87 17.58 -13.49
C SER A 60 -31.73 16.79 -14.15
N VAL A 61 -31.26 17.26 -15.31
CA VAL A 61 -30.05 16.82 -15.97
C VAL A 61 -28.90 17.68 -15.48
N ALA A 62 -27.80 17.00 -15.12
CA ALA A 62 -26.46 17.56 -14.89
C ALA A 62 -26.23 18.37 -13.61
N ALA A 63 -26.02 17.64 -12.50
CA ALA A 63 -24.87 17.91 -11.63
C ALA A 63 -24.43 16.63 -10.88
N THR A 64 -24.45 15.47 -11.53
CA THR A 64 -23.43 14.45 -11.24
C THR A 64 -22.14 14.97 -11.84
N SER A 65 -21.58 16.01 -11.22
CA SER A 65 -20.19 16.35 -11.39
C SER A 65 -19.43 15.07 -11.10
N ALA A 66 -18.97 14.45 -12.19
CA ALA A 66 -17.84 13.56 -12.20
C ALA A 66 -16.74 14.30 -11.46
N ILE A 67 -16.73 14.14 -10.14
CA ILE A 67 -15.49 14.06 -9.41
C ILE A 67 -14.88 12.83 -10.03
N GLN A 68 -14.20 13.03 -11.15
CA GLN A 68 -13.23 12.11 -11.68
C GLN A 68 -12.22 12.05 -10.55
N GLU A 69 -12.47 11.13 -9.60
CA GLU A 69 -11.52 10.85 -8.53
C GLU A 69 -10.22 10.59 -9.27
N LEU A 70 -9.23 11.44 -8.99
CA LEU A 70 -7.91 11.30 -9.57
C LEU A 70 -7.38 9.95 -9.11
N SER A 71 -7.57 8.91 -9.95
CA SER A 71 -6.99 7.61 -9.72
C SER A 71 -5.50 7.78 -9.93
N HIS A 72 -4.73 7.63 -8.87
CA HIS A 72 -3.28 7.67 -8.96
C HIS A 72 -2.74 6.25 -9.11
N ASP A 73 -1.67 6.12 -9.89
CA ASP A 73 -0.97 4.86 -10.04
C ASP A 73 0.14 4.77 -8.98
N VAL A 74 0.06 3.77 -8.11
CA VAL A 74 1.14 3.44 -7.17
C VAL A 74 1.75 2.11 -7.59
N THR A 75 3.03 2.15 -7.96
CA THR A 75 3.75 1.00 -8.48
C THR A 75 4.89 0.60 -7.54
N PHE A 76 4.99 -0.68 -7.24
CA PHE A 76 6.18 -1.30 -6.64
C PHE A 76 6.77 -2.26 -7.65
N ARG A 77 8.03 -2.04 -8.03
CA ARG A 77 8.77 -2.89 -8.96
C ARG A 77 10.06 -3.38 -8.34
N GLY A 78 10.34 -4.68 -8.39
CA GLY A 78 11.61 -5.22 -7.88
C GLY A 78 11.77 -5.08 -6.36
N CYS A 79 10.68 -4.84 -5.62
CA CYS A 79 10.77 -4.53 -4.20
C CYS A 79 10.78 -5.78 -3.33
N LEU A 80 11.56 -5.74 -2.24
CA LEU A 80 11.64 -6.78 -1.20
C LEU A 80 10.91 -6.32 0.06
N PHE A 81 10.01 -7.16 0.57
CA PHE A 81 9.31 -7.03 1.85
C PHE A 81 9.62 -8.26 2.70
N GLN A 82 10.58 -8.16 3.61
CA GLN A 82 11.10 -9.31 4.34
C GLN A 82 11.05 -9.16 5.86
N ASP A 83 10.68 -10.23 6.57
CA ASP A 83 10.69 -10.29 8.04
C ASP A 83 9.91 -9.13 8.69
N ASN A 84 8.87 -8.62 8.02
CA ASN A 84 8.03 -7.55 8.57
C ASN A 84 6.91 -8.15 9.41
N ARG A 85 6.47 -7.39 10.41
CA ARG A 85 5.42 -7.81 11.33
C ARG A 85 4.32 -6.76 11.41
N ALA A 86 3.19 -7.04 10.77
CA ALA A 86 1.99 -6.21 10.82
C ALA A 86 1.16 -6.62 12.03
N ILE A 87 1.34 -5.91 13.15
CA ILE A 87 0.56 -6.05 14.38
C ILE A 87 -0.16 -4.74 14.59
N GLU A 88 -1.47 -4.73 14.34
CA GLU A 88 -2.30 -3.60 14.68
C GLU A 88 -3.62 -4.09 15.27
N ASN A 89 -4.20 -3.29 16.17
CA ASN A 89 -5.58 -3.47 16.65
C ASN A 89 -6.61 -3.13 15.56
N LEU A 90 -6.21 -3.13 14.29
CA LEU A 90 -7.09 -2.95 13.15
C LEU A 90 -7.62 -4.32 12.73
N SER A 91 -8.84 -4.35 12.21
CA SER A 91 -9.50 -5.58 11.79
C SER A 91 -8.79 -6.34 10.65
N TYR A 92 -7.75 -5.73 10.07
CA TYR A 92 -7.14 -6.10 8.81
C TYR A 92 -5.66 -5.65 8.82
N PRO A 93 -4.71 -6.41 9.39
CA PRO A 93 -3.28 -6.07 9.30
C PRO A 93 -2.67 -6.49 7.96
N GLY A 94 -2.00 -5.55 7.27
CA GLY A 94 -1.15 -5.86 6.12
C GLY A 94 0.08 -4.98 5.97
N ILE A 95 0.91 -5.28 4.96
CA ILE A 95 2.14 -4.51 4.66
C ILE A 95 1.83 -3.33 3.74
N ILE A 96 1.00 -3.56 2.72
CA ILE A 96 0.56 -2.52 1.80
C ILE A 96 -0.95 -2.33 1.97
N GLU A 97 -1.37 -1.11 2.30
CA GLU A 97 -2.78 -0.75 2.41
C GLU A 97 -3.13 0.40 1.47
N ASN A 98 -3.97 0.08 0.49
CA ASN A 98 -4.53 1.01 -0.48
C ASN A 98 -6.03 1.21 -0.25
N THR A 99 -6.40 2.20 0.57
CA THR A 99 -7.80 2.44 0.94
C THR A 99 -8.51 3.49 0.07
N HIS A 100 -7.79 4.12 -0.87
CA HIS A 100 -8.27 5.30 -1.61
C HIS A 100 -8.56 5.04 -3.09
N GLN A 101 -8.94 3.81 -3.44
CA GLN A 101 -9.28 3.41 -4.82
C GLN A 101 -8.19 3.73 -5.87
N SER A 102 -6.94 3.93 -5.44
CA SER A 102 -5.81 4.15 -6.36
C SER A 102 -5.47 2.86 -7.10
N ASN A 103 -4.87 2.96 -8.29
CA ASN A 103 -4.44 1.79 -9.03
C ASN A 103 -3.14 1.28 -8.41
N LEU A 104 -3.12 0.04 -7.94
CA LEU A 104 -1.95 -0.58 -7.33
C LEU A 104 -1.32 -1.56 -8.31
N VAL A 105 -0.04 -1.33 -8.64
CA VAL A 105 0.76 -2.20 -9.50
C VAL A 105 1.89 -2.81 -8.68
N ILE A 106 1.96 -4.13 -8.66
CA ILE A 106 2.98 -4.91 -7.95
C ILE A 106 3.66 -5.81 -8.99
N ASP A 107 4.93 -5.54 -9.28
CA ASP A 107 5.64 -6.13 -10.39
C ASP A 107 7.02 -6.65 -9.95
N ASN A 108 7.26 -7.96 -10.07
CA ASN A 108 8.52 -8.56 -9.66
C ASN A 108 8.91 -8.26 -8.19
N CYS A 109 7.95 -8.34 -7.26
CA CYS A 109 8.21 -8.12 -5.83
C CYS A 109 8.32 -9.44 -5.06
N LEU A 110 9.09 -9.45 -3.97
CA LEU A 110 9.18 -10.56 -3.04
C LEU A 110 8.65 -10.15 -1.67
N PHE A 111 7.64 -10.86 -1.18
CA PHE A 111 7.17 -10.84 0.20
C PHE A 111 7.66 -12.11 0.89
N ASP A 112 8.63 -12.02 1.79
CA ASP A 112 9.28 -13.16 2.43
C ASP A 112 9.12 -13.11 3.96
N LYS A 113 8.68 -14.22 4.58
CA LYS A 113 8.65 -14.39 6.05
C LYS A 113 7.94 -13.28 6.85
N ASN A 114 6.95 -12.65 6.26
CA ASN A 114 6.20 -11.63 6.99
C ASN A 114 5.11 -12.26 7.86
N GLU A 115 4.83 -11.61 8.98
CA GLU A 115 3.87 -12.04 9.98
C GLU A 115 2.69 -11.07 10.09
N TYR A 116 1.47 -11.61 10.11
CA TYR A 116 0.20 -10.87 10.13
C TYR A 116 -0.64 -11.35 11.30
N ASP A 117 -0.19 -10.98 12.50
CA ASP A 117 -0.78 -11.43 13.75
C ASP A 117 -1.49 -10.29 14.47
N ASP A 118 -2.70 -10.56 14.97
CA ASP A 118 -3.27 -9.83 16.10
C ASP A 118 -3.21 -10.78 17.29
N VAL A 119 -2.49 -10.39 18.34
CA VAL A 119 -2.31 -11.21 19.54
C VAL A 119 -3.57 -11.13 20.43
N GLU A 120 -4.38 -10.10 20.28
CA GLU A 120 -5.53 -9.81 21.15
C GLU A 120 -6.87 -10.18 20.52
N ASN A 121 -6.94 -10.27 19.18
CA ASN A 121 -8.15 -10.64 18.47
C ASN A 121 -7.99 -12.00 17.78
N PRO A 122 -8.81 -13.02 18.09
CA PRO A 122 -8.77 -14.32 17.40
C PRO A 122 -9.41 -14.31 16.00
N ALA A 123 -10.00 -13.18 15.57
CA ALA A 123 -10.65 -13.04 14.27
C ALA A 123 -9.88 -12.29 13.16
N PRO A 124 -8.54 -12.06 13.16
CA PRO A 124 -7.94 -11.14 12.21
C PRO A 124 -7.69 -11.86 10.90
N ARG A 125 -8.06 -11.18 9.83
CA ARG A 125 -7.65 -11.53 8.47
C ARG A 125 -6.29 -10.89 8.25
N GLY A 126 -5.26 -11.70 8.04
CA GLY A 126 -3.88 -11.23 7.86
C GLY A 126 -3.43 -11.45 6.42
N TYR A 127 -3.02 -10.39 5.73
CA TYR A 127 -2.72 -10.37 4.29
C TYR A 127 -1.49 -9.51 4.00
N ALA A 128 -0.78 -9.77 2.90
CA ALA A 128 0.32 -8.90 2.47
C ALA A 128 -0.20 -7.55 1.96
N ILE A 129 -1.26 -7.59 1.16
CA ILE A 129 -1.79 -6.42 0.44
C ILE A 129 -3.31 -6.34 0.63
N ARG A 130 -3.81 -5.15 0.96
CA ARG A 130 -5.23 -4.79 0.85
C ARG A 130 -5.40 -3.60 -0.05
N THR A 131 -6.35 -3.70 -0.96
CA THR A 131 -6.68 -2.62 -1.89
C THR A 131 -8.18 -2.44 -2.06
N SER A 132 -8.62 -1.20 -2.23
CA SER A 132 -9.98 -0.82 -2.67
C SER A 132 -9.99 -0.29 -4.10
N GLY A 133 -8.85 -0.17 -4.77
CA GLY A 133 -8.74 0.23 -6.18
C GLY A 133 -8.29 -0.90 -7.09
N ASP A 134 -8.11 -0.59 -8.38
CA ASP A 134 -7.60 -1.53 -9.37
C ASP A 134 -6.29 -2.17 -8.90
N LEU A 135 -6.12 -3.44 -9.24
CA LEU A 135 -4.97 -4.22 -8.81
C LEU A 135 -4.37 -4.96 -9.99
N SER A 136 -3.09 -4.70 -10.25
CA SER A 136 -2.26 -5.50 -11.15
C SER A 136 -1.11 -6.11 -10.37
N VAL A 137 -1.05 -7.44 -10.28
CA VAL A 137 0.04 -8.16 -9.63
C VAL A 137 0.67 -9.13 -10.60
N LYS A 138 1.97 -8.97 -10.86
CA LYS A 138 2.68 -9.78 -11.84
C LYS A 138 4.05 -10.19 -11.32
N ASN A 139 4.46 -11.41 -11.68
CA ASN A 139 5.80 -11.94 -11.42
C ASN A 139 6.23 -11.85 -9.95
N SER A 140 5.28 -11.87 -9.01
CA SER A 140 5.55 -11.58 -7.61
C SER A 140 5.44 -12.85 -6.76
N CYS A 141 6.23 -12.90 -5.70
CA CYS A 141 6.32 -14.04 -4.82
C CYS A 141 5.89 -13.70 -3.39
N PHE A 142 5.14 -14.61 -2.78
CA PHE A 142 4.70 -14.54 -1.40
C PHE A 142 5.16 -15.82 -0.69
N VAL A 143 6.37 -15.82 -0.14
CA VAL A 143 7.05 -17.01 0.40
C VAL A 143 7.16 -16.96 1.91
N ASP A 144 6.91 -18.10 2.56
CA ASP A 144 7.05 -18.32 4.01
C ASP A 144 6.32 -17.29 4.89
N ASN A 145 5.30 -16.63 4.33
CA ASN A 145 4.46 -15.68 5.04
C ASN A 145 3.48 -16.40 5.97
N SER A 146 3.11 -15.75 7.07
CA SER A 146 2.16 -16.27 8.06
C SER A 146 0.77 -15.64 7.89
N PHE A 147 0.13 -15.91 6.74
CA PHE A 147 -1.21 -15.38 6.42
C PHE A 147 -2.31 -15.94 7.33
N ARG A 148 -3.40 -15.18 7.49
CA ARG A 148 -4.57 -15.62 8.27
C ARG A 148 -5.88 -15.49 7.49
N SER A 149 -6.69 -16.56 7.59
CA SER A 149 -8.08 -16.68 7.13
C SER A 149 -8.30 -16.77 5.63
N THR A 150 -8.06 -15.70 4.87
CA THR A 150 -8.73 -15.58 3.56
C THR A 150 -7.78 -15.78 2.39
N ALA A 151 -6.72 -15.00 2.27
CA ALA A 151 -5.83 -14.99 1.10
C ALA A 151 -4.54 -14.21 1.39
N ALA A 152 -3.55 -14.30 0.49
CA ALA A 152 -2.36 -13.44 0.54
C ALA A 152 -2.69 -11.97 0.22
N ILE A 153 -3.70 -11.74 -0.61
CA ILE A 153 -4.16 -10.40 -1.02
C ILE A 153 -5.68 -10.28 -0.86
N LEU A 154 -6.14 -9.15 -0.30
CA LEU A 154 -7.54 -8.75 -0.26
C LEU A 154 -7.81 -7.60 -1.23
N SER A 155 -8.77 -7.78 -2.14
CA SER A 155 -9.29 -6.70 -2.97
C SER A 155 -10.76 -6.43 -2.61
N PHE A 156 -11.09 -5.15 -2.39
CA PHE A 156 -12.45 -4.64 -2.22
C PHE A 156 -12.87 -3.75 -3.39
N SER A 157 -12.18 -3.91 -4.52
CA SER A 157 -12.45 -3.14 -5.72
C SER A 157 -13.58 -3.79 -6.52
N ASP A 158 -14.54 -2.99 -6.97
CA ASP A 158 -15.44 -3.35 -8.07
C ASP A 158 -14.72 -3.34 -9.41
N ALA A 159 -13.56 -2.69 -9.45
CA ALA A 159 -12.72 -2.58 -10.61
C ALA A 159 -11.76 -3.78 -10.72
N GLY A 160 -11.06 -3.89 -11.85
CA GLY A 160 -10.45 -5.13 -12.31
C GLY A 160 -9.29 -5.60 -11.43
N VAL A 161 -9.25 -6.91 -11.18
CA VAL A 161 -8.07 -7.60 -10.65
C VAL A 161 -7.37 -8.32 -11.80
N GLN A 162 -6.10 -8.01 -12.01
CA GLN A 162 -5.23 -8.67 -12.97
C GLN A 162 -4.08 -9.35 -12.22
N ALA A 163 -3.96 -10.66 -12.40
CA ALA A 163 -2.90 -11.47 -11.80
C ALA A 163 -2.25 -12.34 -12.88
N SER A 164 -0.92 -12.38 -12.91
CA SER A 164 -0.19 -13.33 -13.76
C SER A 164 1.18 -13.67 -13.22
N MET A 165 1.59 -14.93 -13.36
CA MET A 165 2.94 -15.42 -12.99
C MET A 165 3.28 -15.19 -11.52
N ASN A 166 2.31 -15.34 -10.61
CA ASN A 166 2.54 -15.15 -9.18
C ASN A 166 2.68 -16.48 -8.44
N HIS A 167 3.53 -16.49 -7.42
CA HIS A 167 3.77 -17.65 -6.56
C HIS A 167 3.36 -17.36 -5.12
N VAL A 168 2.66 -18.31 -4.49
CA VAL A 168 2.30 -18.23 -3.07
C VAL A 168 2.69 -19.52 -2.37
N GLN A 169 3.47 -19.38 -1.30
CA GLN A 169 3.82 -20.44 -0.38
C GLN A 169 3.68 -19.90 1.05
N SER A 170 2.64 -20.35 1.76
CA SER A 170 2.43 -19.98 3.17
C SER A 170 3.27 -20.87 4.09
N ARG A 171 3.82 -20.30 5.16
CA ARG A 171 4.54 -21.05 6.21
C ARG A 171 3.60 -21.86 7.09
N GLN A 172 2.37 -21.39 7.26
CA GLN A 172 1.37 -22.07 8.08
C GLN A 172 0.58 -23.07 7.22
N SER A 173 0.24 -24.22 7.81
CA SER A 173 -0.67 -25.21 7.18
C SER A 173 -2.14 -24.76 7.19
N THR A 174 -2.42 -23.51 7.55
CA THR A 174 -3.76 -22.96 7.53
C THR A 174 -4.23 -22.88 6.09
N VAL A 175 -5.33 -23.59 5.81
CA VAL A 175 -5.97 -23.58 4.50
C VAL A 175 -6.56 -22.18 4.32
N LEU A 176 -5.89 -21.35 3.52
CA LEU A 176 -6.48 -20.09 3.05
C LEU A 176 -7.73 -20.42 2.24
N GLN A 177 -8.80 -19.66 2.43
CA GLN A 177 -10.02 -19.81 1.64
C GLN A 177 -9.76 -19.64 0.14
N CYS A 178 -8.95 -18.62 -0.21
CA CYS A 178 -8.41 -18.39 -1.55
C CYS A 178 -6.89 -18.50 -1.47
N ASN A 179 -6.27 -19.27 -2.38
CA ASN A 179 -4.82 -19.49 -2.35
C ASN A 179 -4.03 -18.16 -2.51
N PHE A 180 -4.47 -17.27 -3.41
CA PHE A 180 -3.72 -16.04 -3.71
C PHE A 180 -4.52 -14.75 -3.46
N ILE A 181 -5.55 -14.46 -4.27
CA ILE A 181 -6.36 -13.24 -4.12
C ILE A 181 -7.78 -13.60 -3.73
N ALA A 182 -8.34 -12.88 -2.76
CA ALA A 182 -9.76 -12.85 -2.47
C ALA A 182 -10.32 -11.47 -2.84
N ALA A 183 -11.16 -11.42 -3.87
CA ALA A 183 -11.81 -10.20 -4.33
C ALA A 183 -13.27 -10.14 -3.87
N TYR A 184 -13.65 -9.05 -3.22
CA TYR A 184 -15.01 -8.76 -2.76
C TYR A 184 -15.58 -7.61 -3.58
N GLY A 185 -16.56 -7.90 -4.43
CA GLY A 185 -17.33 -6.86 -5.10
C GLY A 185 -18.40 -6.24 -4.20
N SER A 186 -18.99 -5.14 -4.66
CA SER A 186 -20.08 -4.42 -4.00
C SER A 186 -21.23 -5.36 -3.61
N GLY A 187 -21.43 -5.50 -2.30
CA GLY A 187 -22.50 -6.33 -1.73
C GLY A 187 -22.23 -7.83 -1.69
N GLN A 188 -21.04 -8.30 -2.08
CA GLN A 188 -20.69 -9.72 -2.00
C GLN A 188 -20.17 -10.10 -0.61
N MET A 189 -20.73 -11.16 -0.03
CA MET A 189 -20.26 -11.74 1.24
C MET A 189 -19.19 -12.81 1.04
N GLU A 190 -19.17 -13.46 -0.12
CA GLU A 190 -18.17 -14.47 -0.50
C GLU A 190 -17.18 -13.88 -1.50
N PRO A 191 -15.87 -14.15 -1.35
CA PRO A 191 -14.87 -13.65 -2.27
C PRO A 191 -14.82 -14.47 -3.56
N VAL A 192 -14.51 -13.81 -4.66
CA VAL A 192 -14.04 -14.46 -5.88
C VAL A 192 -12.55 -14.77 -5.69
N CYS A 193 -12.19 -16.05 -5.71
CA CYS A 193 -10.81 -16.49 -5.53
C CYS A 193 -10.04 -16.46 -6.87
N THR A 194 -8.85 -15.86 -6.85
CA THR A 194 -7.84 -16.03 -7.91
C THR A 194 -6.72 -16.92 -7.37
N PRO A 195 -6.33 -18.01 -8.06
CA PRO A 195 -5.22 -18.86 -7.65
C PRO A 195 -3.86 -18.22 -7.98
N SER A 196 -2.78 -18.77 -7.42
CA SER A 196 -1.42 -18.50 -7.92
C SER A 196 -1.21 -19.20 -9.27
N ASP A 197 -0.43 -18.60 -10.15
CA ASP A 197 -0.29 -19.07 -11.55
C ASP A 197 0.95 -19.95 -11.77
N VAL A 198 1.91 -19.95 -10.83
CA VAL A 198 3.17 -20.69 -10.96
C VAL A 198 3.54 -21.43 -9.66
N ASP A 199 4.18 -22.59 -9.83
CA ASP A 199 4.54 -23.50 -8.72
C ASP A 199 5.85 -23.14 -8.03
N PHE A 200 6.64 -22.22 -8.59
CA PHE A 200 7.91 -21.78 -8.01
C PHE A 200 8.04 -20.27 -8.04
N CYS A 201 8.78 -19.74 -7.08
CA CYS A 201 9.13 -18.33 -7.07
C CYS A 201 10.25 -18.04 -8.09
N ALA A 202 9.93 -17.21 -9.09
CA ALA A 202 10.89 -16.73 -10.09
C ALA A 202 11.46 -15.34 -9.77
N TYR A 203 11.39 -14.90 -8.51
CA TYR A 203 11.92 -13.61 -8.12
C TYR A 203 13.43 -13.55 -8.34
N GLU A 204 13.84 -12.64 -9.22
CA GLU A 204 15.23 -12.27 -9.40
C GLU A 204 15.43 -10.91 -8.74
N ALA A 205 16.23 -10.89 -7.67
CA ALA A 205 16.67 -9.64 -7.10
C ALA A 205 17.43 -8.87 -8.18
N LEU A 206 16.85 -7.76 -8.64
CA LEU A 206 17.55 -6.86 -9.53
C LEU A 206 18.79 -6.39 -8.77
N SER A 207 19.96 -6.60 -9.38
CA SER A 207 21.24 -6.25 -8.77
C SER A 207 21.20 -4.76 -8.45
N THR A 208 21.05 -4.43 -7.17
CA THR A 208 21.12 -3.05 -6.70
C THR A 208 22.55 -2.59 -6.88
N SER A 209 22.83 -1.93 -8.00
CA SER A 209 24.03 -1.11 -8.10
C SER A 209 23.94 -0.13 -6.95
N SER A 210 24.89 -0.20 -6.01
CA SER A 210 24.90 0.62 -4.80
C SER A 210 24.58 2.08 -5.16
N PRO A 211 23.74 2.78 -4.38
CA PRO A 211 23.33 4.14 -4.71
C PRO A 211 24.58 4.99 -4.90
N THR A 212 24.85 5.34 -6.16
CA THR A 212 26.02 6.10 -6.53
C THR A 212 25.68 7.55 -6.27
N GLN A 213 26.37 8.09 -5.26
CA GLN A 213 26.59 9.49 -4.91
C GLN A 213 25.80 10.00 -3.71
N SER A 214 26.54 10.19 -2.62
CA SER A 214 26.28 11.24 -1.63
C SER A 214 26.04 12.55 -2.37
N PRO A 215 25.10 13.40 -1.90
CA PRO A 215 24.98 14.76 -2.42
C PRO A 215 26.34 15.42 -2.32
N SER A 216 26.86 15.87 -3.47
CA SER A 216 28.06 16.70 -3.51
C SER A 216 27.75 17.93 -2.65
N GLU A 217 28.53 18.15 -1.59
CA GLU A 217 28.44 19.35 -0.77
C GLU A 217 28.59 20.55 -1.71
N THR A 218 27.47 21.23 -1.97
CA THR A 218 27.47 22.51 -2.67
C THR A 218 28.37 23.46 -1.89
N PRO A 219 29.38 24.07 -2.51
CA PRO A 219 30.16 25.11 -1.88
C PRO A 219 29.22 26.23 -1.43
N ASP A 220 29.43 26.68 -0.21
CA ASP A 220 28.71 27.74 0.47
C ASP A 220 28.86 29.07 -0.30
N GLU A 221 27.98 29.32 -1.28
CA GLU A 221 27.89 30.63 -1.94
C GLU A 221 27.10 31.60 -1.06
N THR A 222 27.85 32.30 -0.23
CA THR A 222 27.45 33.57 0.38
C THR A 222 27.38 34.63 -0.72
N GLY A 223 26.18 35.00 -1.18
CA GLY A 223 26.03 36.01 -2.22
C GLY A 223 24.60 36.52 -2.46
N THR A 224 24.25 37.57 -1.71
CA THR A 224 23.40 38.73 -2.06
C THR A 224 22.15 38.61 -2.94
N ASP A 225 21.06 39.10 -2.35
CA ASP A 225 19.79 39.60 -2.91
C ASP A 225 19.78 39.97 -4.40
N ASP A 226 18.84 39.40 -5.17
CA ASP A 226 17.97 40.22 -6.03
C ASP A 226 16.71 39.49 -6.53
N ALA A 227 15.67 40.31 -6.76
CA ALA A 227 14.28 39.91 -6.93
C ALA A 227 13.89 39.41 -8.35
N SER A 228 12.80 38.63 -8.37
CA SER A 228 11.87 38.39 -9.50
C SER A 228 12.22 37.33 -10.57
N LYS A 229 11.52 36.19 -10.53
CA LYS A 229 10.41 35.88 -11.48
C LYS A 229 9.85 34.47 -11.27
N SER A 230 8.53 34.40 -11.34
CA SER A 230 7.70 33.20 -11.39
C SER A 230 8.17 32.20 -12.45
N SER A 231 8.43 30.96 -12.03
CA SER A 231 8.62 29.79 -12.90
C SER A 231 7.89 28.59 -12.29
N SER A 232 7.06 27.93 -13.08
CA SER A 232 6.24 26.78 -12.70
C SER A 232 7.11 25.54 -12.49
N TYR A 233 7.28 25.11 -11.24
CA TYR A 233 7.99 23.88 -10.90
C TYR A 233 7.05 22.67 -11.02
N ARG A 234 7.29 21.81 -12.01
CA ARG A 234 6.97 20.38 -11.90
C ARG A 234 8.00 19.78 -10.94
N ALA A 235 7.61 19.59 -9.68
CA ALA A 235 8.46 18.90 -8.71
C ALA A 235 8.50 17.41 -9.06
N ARG A 236 9.61 16.95 -9.66
CA ARG A 236 9.99 15.54 -9.58
C ARG A 236 10.58 15.33 -8.18
N LEU A 237 9.75 14.88 -7.25
CA LEU A 237 10.21 14.36 -5.96
C LEU A 237 10.91 13.02 -6.22
N SER A 238 12.19 13.09 -6.62
CA SER A 238 13.11 11.98 -6.39
C SER A 238 13.48 12.05 -4.92
N MET A 239 12.74 11.33 -4.07
CA MET A 239 13.20 11.11 -2.71
C MET A 239 14.35 10.09 -2.78
N PRO A 240 15.59 10.45 -2.40
CA PRO A 240 16.56 9.43 -2.06
C PRO A 240 15.99 8.71 -0.85
N ALA A 241 15.47 7.51 -1.04
CA ALA A 241 15.27 6.58 0.05
C ALA A 241 16.67 6.26 0.59
N THR A 242 17.14 7.06 1.56
CA THR A 242 18.25 6.68 2.42
C THR A 242 17.78 5.46 3.20
N CYS A 243 17.93 4.30 2.58
CA CYS A 243 17.70 3.00 3.17
C CYS A 243 18.79 2.81 4.22
N LEU A 244 18.53 3.31 5.44
CA LEU A 244 19.43 3.19 6.56
C LEU A 244 19.45 1.70 6.95
N LEU A 245 20.46 0.98 6.47
CA LEU A 245 20.82 -0.35 6.94
C LEU A 245 21.27 -0.22 8.41
N ILE A 246 20.33 -0.31 9.35
CA ILE A 246 20.66 -0.54 10.75
C ILE A 246 20.99 -2.03 10.87
N ALA A 247 22.27 -2.35 10.77
CA ALA A 247 22.80 -3.65 11.17
C ALA A 247 22.68 -3.78 12.69
N SER A 248 21.58 -4.39 13.15
CA SER A 248 21.40 -4.73 14.56
C SER A 248 22.31 -5.91 14.93
N THR A 249 23.54 -5.62 15.34
CA THR A 249 24.34 -6.57 16.13
C THR A 249 23.73 -6.67 17.53
N LEU A 250 23.06 -7.77 17.87
CA LEU A 250 22.81 -8.12 19.26
C LEU A 250 23.57 -9.39 19.64
N PHE A 251 24.57 -9.19 20.49
CA PHE A 251 25.22 -10.21 21.30
C PHE A 251 24.18 -10.94 22.17
N ALA A 252 24.23 -12.28 22.17
CA ALA A 252 23.86 -13.08 23.33
C ALA A 252 24.85 -14.23 23.47
N ALA A 253 26.00 -13.92 24.09
CA ALA A 253 26.83 -14.91 24.75
C ALA A 253 26.29 -15.10 26.17
N ASN A 254 25.93 -16.34 26.52
CA ASN A 254 25.82 -16.97 27.85
C ASN A 254 25.02 -18.26 27.61
N GLY A 255 25.40 -19.47 27.97
CA GLY A 255 26.46 -19.96 28.82
C GLY A 255 26.13 -21.45 29.01
N LEU A 256 27.13 -22.28 28.77
CA LEU A 256 27.19 -23.72 28.95
C LEU A 256 26.63 -24.19 30.31
N VAL A 257 25.70 -25.16 30.33
CA VAL A 257 25.65 -26.18 31.40
C VAL A 257 25.30 -27.54 30.79
N THR A 258 26.32 -28.39 30.77
CA THR A 258 26.27 -29.83 30.58
C THR A 258 25.62 -30.50 31.80
N ALA A 259 24.67 -31.41 31.58
CA ALA A 259 24.47 -32.54 32.47
C ALA A 259 23.88 -33.73 31.71
N LEU A 260 24.73 -34.72 31.45
CA LEU A 260 24.32 -36.12 31.32
C LEU A 260 23.53 -36.51 32.58
N LEU A 261 22.49 -37.32 32.44
CA LEU A 261 22.42 -38.56 33.20
C LEU A 261 21.47 -39.56 32.51
N GLN A 262 21.94 -40.80 32.47
CA GLN A 262 21.25 -41.99 32.01
C GLN A 262 20.05 -42.32 32.92
N MET A 263 18.93 -42.69 32.30
CA MET A 263 18.09 -43.85 32.65
C MET A 263 17.11 -44.12 31.51
#